data_AF-A0A7W7H5S8-F1
#
_entry.id   AF-A0A7W7H5S8-F1
#
_cell.length_a   1.000
_cell.length_b   1.000
_cell.length_c   1.000
_cell.angle_alpha   90.00
_cell.angle_beta   90.00
_cell.angle_gamma   90.00
#
_symmetry.space_group_name_H-M   'P 1'
#
loop_
_entity.id
_entity.type
_entity.pdbx_description
1 polymer ?
#
loop_
_entity_poly.entity_id
_entity_poly.type
_entity_poly.pdbx_seq_one_letter_code
_entity_poly.pdbx_strand_id
1 'polypeptide(L)'
;MPAPARVNRFVIPVAVALVLVCAAAAVFFFVTRDKTGAAAVGAASDRLYDQSAVAVDVSYANPDGESVSGSFTLDDDLNATGTITDPLAGSAELVEHTAYAAVRADVDWWARRDLDQARTLQKRWIEPAVDAFPVEITGSFGPTALAYFLTQVADHGTEIPVAEPFRGRRVTGMTWDGWTVLVTVESPQRLVWFGGPVTEDGPVEPVFDPSPAAQPAHLSVTVDDAPDDAAQAVRHAVAQVIPEAAKSGGGPLPEKPPAQGSTVAPPGQGGVSRATIDRLRARGIDASQDLVLDSGDELRKAIGFRALDLMSSRPGYDAGRVLAAVDNAVRRGAVPELQTLTQSGRLDNPQDLTETLTHLGFERDAATSGKDEGQVGFRNEVQLAVTTLRADPQARVLLNGVKPAAGREYRVDLLVSRTAGTEAIQVKTVSDDQLIGNLVRALRQLNGRDQAVPAAQAPPGSKRIAQLHLEPAAGPLHAADRAGLERALSGAARPTVLADWCANGRAQADELRIVNQLGTHQWTKAQLSTLLAAAPPCA
;
A
#
# COMPACT_ATOMS: atom_id res chain seq x y z
N MET A 1 6.96 -21.42 81.12
CA MET A 1 7.48 -20.94 79.83
C MET A 1 7.08 -21.95 78.77
N PRO A 2 6.19 -21.60 77.82
CA PRO A 2 5.77 -22.53 76.78
C PRO A 2 6.93 -22.77 75.80
N ALA A 3 7.16 -24.03 75.44
CA ALA A 3 8.21 -24.43 74.52
C ALA A 3 8.00 -23.78 73.14
N PRO A 4 9.05 -23.26 72.48
CA PRO A 4 8.93 -22.67 71.16
C PRO A 4 8.43 -23.74 70.18
N ALA A 5 7.25 -23.50 69.60
CA ALA A 5 6.67 -24.34 68.58
C ALA A 5 7.69 -24.50 67.45
N ARG A 6 8.21 -25.72 67.26
CA ARG A 6 9.08 -26.05 66.12
C ARG A 6 8.24 -25.92 64.86
N VAL A 7 8.29 -24.75 64.22
CA VAL A 7 7.77 -24.57 62.87
C VAL A 7 8.52 -25.55 61.98
N ASN A 8 7.79 -26.55 61.52
CA ASN A 8 8.34 -27.66 60.76
C ASN A 8 8.81 -27.12 59.41
N ARG A 9 10.13 -26.91 59.25
CA ARG A 9 10.76 -26.24 58.09
C ARG A 9 10.47 -26.94 56.74
N PHE A 10 9.92 -28.15 56.77
CA PHE A 10 9.48 -28.90 55.60
C PHE A 10 8.07 -28.53 55.08
N VAL A 11 7.25 -27.82 55.84
CA VAL A 11 5.87 -27.47 55.42
C VAL A 11 5.85 -26.36 54.37
N ILE A 12 6.78 -25.40 54.47
CA ILE A 12 6.87 -24.26 53.55
C ILE A 12 7.20 -24.68 52.10
N PRO A 13 8.24 -25.51 51.81
CA PRO A 13 8.55 -25.88 50.44
C PRO A 13 7.46 -26.73 49.78
N VAL A 14 6.74 -27.57 50.54
CA VAL A 14 5.64 -28.39 50.02
C VAL A 14 4.44 -27.52 49.66
N ALA A 15 4.09 -26.52 50.49
CA ALA A 15 3.01 -25.59 50.18
C ALA A 15 3.33 -24.74 48.93
N VAL A 16 4.57 -24.26 48.78
CA VAL A 16 5.00 -23.51 47.59
C VAL A 16 4.96 -24.38 46.34
N ALA A 17 5.44 -25.63 46.41
CA ALA A 17 5.38 -26.56 45.28
C ALA A 17 3.94 -26.86 44.85
N LEU A 18 3.03 -27.06 45.81
CA LEU A 18 1.60 -27.27 45.51
C LEU A 18 0.97 -26.06 44.83
N VAL A 19 1.25 -24.84 45.32
CA VAL A 19 0.76 -23.59 44.71
C VAL A 19 1.28 -23.44 43.27
N LEU A 20 2.55 -23.75 43.01
CA LEU A 20 3.13 -23.70 41.67
C LEU A 20 2.50 -24.74 40.73
N VAL A 21 2.24 -25.96 41.20
CA VAL A 21 1.55 -26.99 40.41
C VAL A 21 0.10 -26.58 40.12
N CYS A 22 -0.63 -26.03 41.09
CA CYS A 22 -1.98 -25.53 40.88
C CYS A 22 -2.01 -24.34 39.90
N ALA A 23 -1.06 -23.41 40.01
CA ALA A 23 -0.93 -22.29 39.09
C ALA A 23 -0.62 -22.78 37.65
N ALA A 24 0.31 -23.72 37.49
CA ALA A 24 0.63 -24.32 36.21
C ALA A 24 -0.56 -25.09 35.61
N ALA A 25 -1.29 -25.85 36.42
CA ALA A 25 -2.48 -26.57 35.99
C ALA A 25 -3.62 -25.62 35.58
N ALA A 26 -3.81 -24.52 36.33
CA ALA A 26 -4.78 -23.49 35.98
C ALA A 26 -4.41 -22.81 34.66
N VAL A 27 -3.15 -22.39 34.49
CA VAL A 27 -2.66 -21.80 33.23
C VAL A 27 -2.84 -22.78 32.07
N PHE A 28 -2.45 -24.05 32.24
CA PHE A 28 -2.65 -25.08 31.22
C PHE A 28 -4.13 -25.23 30.87
N PHE A 29 -5.02 -25.33 31.86
CA PHE A 29 -6.46 -25.44 31.64
C PHE A 29 -7.04 -24.24 30.89
N PHE A 30 -6.63 -23.01 31.24
CA PHE A 30 -7.09 -21.80 30.55
C PHE A 30 -6.55 -21.70 29.11
N VAL A 31 -5.34 -22.20 28.86
CA VAL A 31 -4.72 -22.21 27.51
C VAL A 31 -5.31 -23.30 26.61
N THR A 32 -5.76 -24.42 27.17
CA THR A 32 -6.32 -25.55 26.39
C THR A 32 -7.85 -25.54 26.29
N ARG A 33 -8.53 -24.56 26.89
CA ARG A 33 -9.99 -24.52 26.86
C ARG A 33 -10.49 -24.22 25.44
N ASP A 34 -11.45 -25.02 24.97
CA ASP A 34 -12.18 -24.72 23.74
C ASP A 34 -12.79 -23.31 23.83
N LYS A 35 -12.50 -22.49 22.82
CA LYS A 35 -13.13 -21.17 22.65
C LYS A 35 -14.18 -21.28 21.53
N THR A 36 -15.26 -20.53 21.64
CA THR A 36 -16.32 -20.45 20.61
C THR A 36 -16.64 -18.99 20.30
N GLY A 37 -17.35 -18.75 19.19
CA GLY A 37 -17.82 -17.42 18.80
C GLY A 37 -16.72 -16.37 18.75
N ALA A 38 -17.05 -15.15 19.20
CA ALA A 38 -16.15 -13.99 19.18
C ALA A 38 -14.83 -14.25 19.93
N ALA A 39 -14.85 -15.05 21.01
CA ALA A 39 -13.64 -15.37 21.76
C ALA A 39 -12.67 -16.28 20.98
N ALA A 40 -13.19 -17.18 20.14
CA ALA A 40 -12.35 -18.00 19.26
C ALA A 40 -11.81 -17.18 18.09
N VAL A 41 -12.65 -16.31 17.52
CA VAL A 41 -12.26 -15.43 16.40
C VAL A 41 -11.19 -14.43 16.84
N GLY A 42 -11.36 -13.78 18.00
CA GLY A 42 -10.33 -12.90 18.58
C GLY A 42 -9.02 -13.62 18.87
N ALA A 43 -9.06 -14.86 19.38
CA ALA A 43 -7.85 -15.64 19.60
C ALA A 43 -7.13 -16.06 18.30
N ALA A 44 -7.88 -16.33 17.23
CA ALA A 44 -7.32 -16.58 15.92
C ALA A 44 -6.71 -15.30 15.29
N SER A 45 -7.33 -14.14 15.53
CA SER A 45 -6.80 -12.82 15.18
C SER A 45 -5.44 -12.56 15.83
N ASP A 46 -5.36 -12.70 17.17
CA ASP A 46 -4.12 -12.52 17.93
C ASP A 46 -2.99 -13.41 17.37
N ARG A 47 -3.31 -14.66 17.05
CA ARG A 47 -2.35 -15.60 16.45
C ARG A 47 -1.86 -15.14 15.08
N LEU A 48 -2.74 -14.63 14.22
CA LEU A 48 -2.37 -14.14 12.89
C LEU A 48 -1.43 -12.94 12.96
N TYR A 49 -1.59 -12.04 13.94
CA TYR A 49 -0.62 -10.95 14.18
C TYR A 49 0.78 -11.45 14.54
N ASP A 50 0.89 -12.60 15.19
CA ASP A 50 2.17 -13.21 15.56
C ASP A 50 2.82 -14.02 14.41
N GLN A 51 2.13 -14.19 13.28
CA GLN A 51 2.63 -14.97 12.14
C GLN A 51 3.41 -14.10 11.16
N SER A 52 4.61 -14.54 10.80
CA SER A 52 5.40 -13.91 9.74
C SER A 52 4.96 -14.31 8.34
N ALA A 53 4.14 -15.37 8.20
CA ALA A 53 3.57 -15.79 6.93
C ALA A 53 2.32 -16.66 7.09
N VAL A 54 1.47 -16.68 6.06
CA VAL A 54 0.27 -17.50 5.92
C VAL A 54 0.21 -18.16 4.56
N ALA A 55 -0.37 -19.36 4.49
CA ALA A 55 -0.69 -20.03 3.24
C ALA A 55 -2.20 -19.95 3.00
N VAL A 56 -2.62 -19.58 1.79
CA VAL A 56 -4.03 -19.45 1.42
C VAL A 56 -4.31 -20.16 0.11
N ASP A 57 -5.42 -20.89 0.04
CA ASP A 57 -6.01 -21.33 -1.21
C ASP A 57 -7.28 -20.52 -1.46
N VAL A 58 -7.31 -19.78 -2.55
CA VAL A 58 -8.36 -18.84 -2.92
C VAL A 58 -9.12 -19.39 -4.12
N SER A 59 -10.45 -19.33 -4.07
CA SER A 59 -11.32 -19.54 -5.21
C SER A 59 -12.20 -18.32 -5.39
N TYR A 60 -12.07 -17.68 -6.54
CA TYR A 60 -12.89 -16.56 -6.97
C TYR A 60 -13.88 -17.06 -8.02
N ALA A 61 -15.17 -16.78 -7.83
CA ALA A 61 -16.22 -17.10 -8.79
C ALA A 61 -16.95 -15.82 -9.19
N ASN A 62 -16.96 -15.52 -10.48
CA ASN A 62 -17.74 -14.41 -11.00
C ASN A 62 -19.25 -14.79 -11.10
N PRO A 63 -20.14 -13.81 -11.29
CA PRO A 63 -21.58 -14.07 -11.42
C PRO A 63 -21.96 -14.95 -12.63
N ASP A 64 -21.10 -14.97 -13.65
CA ASP A 64 -21.28 -15.79 -14.86
C ASP A 64 -20.86 -17.25 -14.67
N GLY A 65 -20.35 -17.61 -13.48
CA GLY A 65 -19.90 -18.96 -13.12
C GLY A 65 -18.49 -19.30 -13.59
N GLU A 66 -17.76 -18.36 -14.20
CA GLU A 66 -16.31 -18.52 -14.39
C GLU A 66 -15.63 -18.45 -13.03
N SER A 67 -14.60 -19.28 -12.85
CA SER A 67 -13.83 -19.31 -11.62
C SER A 67 -12.34 -19.24 -11.91
N VAL A 68 -11.60 -18.60 -11.02
CA VAL A 68 -10.15 -18.59 -11.00
C VAL A 68 -9.73 -18.95 -9.58
N SER A 69 -8.79 -19.88 -9.47
CA SER A 69 -8.26 -20.30 -8.17
C SER A 69 -6.78 -19.98 -8.05
N GLY A 70 -6.29 -19.78 -6.84
CA GLY A 70 -4.87 -19.64 -6.58
C GLY A 70 -4.46 -20.22 -5.24
N SER A 71 -3.18 -20.61 -5.15
CA SER A 71 -2.55 -21.07 -3.91
C SER A 71 -1.35 -20.18 -3.66
N PHE A 72 -1.38 -19.42 -2.56
CA PHE A 72 -0.43 -18.37 -2.26
C PHE A 72 0.19 -18.57 -0.88
N THR A 73 1.44 -18.14 -0.73
CA THR A 73 2.10 -17.92 0.54
C THR A 73 2.42 -16.44 0.63
N LEU A 74 1.93 -15.79 1.69
CA LEU A 74 2.09 -14.36 1.92
C LEU A 74 2.87 -14.14 3.21
N ASP A 75 3.76 -13.15 3.22
CA ASP A 75 4.47 -12.74 4.43
C ASP A 75 3.90 -11.47 5.06
N ASP A 76 4.48 -11.06 6.18
CA ASP A 76 4.14 -9.84 6.93
C ASP A 76 4.65 -8.53 6.30
N ASP A 77 5.42 -8.61 5.21
CA ASP A 77 6.01 -7.49 4.47
C ASP A 77 5.24 -7.20 3.16
N LEU A 78 4.01 -7.73 3.01
CA LEU A 78 3.18 -7.59 1.81
C LEU A 78 3.84 -8.18 0.55
N ASN A 79 4.54 -9.30 0.72
CA ASN A 79 5.02 -10.12 -0.38
C ASN A 79 4.14 -11.36 -0.53
N ALA A 80 3.98 -11.82 -1.76
CA ALA A 80 3.34 -13.10 -2.04
C ALA A 80 4.11 -13.90 -3.09
N THR A 81 4.03 -15.22 -2.97
CA THR A 81 4.38 -16.15 -4.05
C THR A 81 3.30 -17.19 -4.18
N GLY A 82 3.08 -17.73 -5.37
CA GLY A 82 2.09 -18.79 -5.52
C GLY A 82 1.82 -19.19 -6.95
N THR A 83 0.71 -19.88 -7.12
CA THR A 83 0.23 -20.33 -8.43
C THR A 83 -1.21 -19.92 -8.62
N ILE A 84 -1.55 -19.52 -9.84
CA ILE A 84 -2.90 -19.21 -10.31
C ILE A 84 -3.29 -20.29 -11.31
N THR A 85 -4.54 -20.77 -11.21
CA THR A 85 -5.16 -21.68 -12.16
C THR A 85 -6.46 -21.07 -12.64
N ASP A 86 -6.55 -20.85 -13.95
CA ASP A 86 -7.76 -20.47 -14.65
C ASP A 86 -8.19 -21.70 -15.49
N PRO A 87 -9.32 -22.35 -15.18
CA PRO A 87 -9.77 -23.53 -15.90
C PRO A 87 -9.94 -23.32 -17.42
N LEU A 88 -10.11 -22.07 -17.86
CA LEU A 88 -10.25 -21.69 -19.26
C LEU A 88 -8.96 -21.13 -19.88
N ALA A 89 -7.97 -20.80 -19.04
CA ALA A 89 -6.74 -20.12 -19.47
C ALA A 89 -5.49 -20.69 -18.79
N GLY A 90 -5.42 -21.98 -18.50
CA GLY A 90 -4.20 -22.60 -17.99
C GLY A 90 -3.73 -22.07 -16.63
N SER A 91 -2.41 -21.98 -16.48
CA SER A 91 -1.76 -21.78 -15.18
C SER A 91 -0.61 -20.78 -15.22
N ALA A 92 -0.38 -20.14 -14.07
CA ALA A 92 0.70 -19.19 -13.90
C ALA A 92 1.32 -19.27 -12.52
N GLU A 93 2.62 -19.05 -12.43
CA GLU A 93 3.29 -18.73 -11.17
C GLU A 93 3.28 -17.22 -10.96
N LEU A 94 3.11 -16.79 -9.71
CA LEU A 94 3.05 -15.40 -9.29
C LEU A 94 4.16 -15.12 -8.26
N VAL A 95 4.80 -13.97 -8.41
CA VAL A 95 5.54 -13.29 -7.35
C VAL A 95 5.03 -11.86 -7.29
N GLU A 96 4.58 -11.43 -6.12
CA GLU A 96 3.99 -10.10 -5.90
C GLU A 96 4.67 -9.41 -4.73
N HIS A 97 4.85 -8.10 -4.86
CA HIS A 97 5.33 -7.21 -3.82
C HIS A 97 4.59 -5.89 -3.92
N THR A 98 3.67 -5.63 -3.00
CA THR A 98 2.87 -4.39 -2.98
C THR A 98 2.19 -4.15 -4.34
N ALA A 99 2.57 -3.09 -5.07
CA ALA A 99 2.00 -2.73 -6.37
C ALA A 99 2.69 -3.40 -7.58
N TYR A 100 3.63 -4.32 -7.37
CA TYR A 100 4.35 -4.99 -8.45
C TYR A 100 4.06 -6.48 -8.45
N ALA A 101 3.59 -6.99 -9.59
CA ALA A 101 3.43 -8.41 -9.83
C ALA A 101 4.33 -8.86 -10.98
N ALA A 102 4.93 -10.03 -10.83
CA ALA A 102 5.61 -10.74 -11.90
C ALA A 102 4.96 -12.11 -12.07
N VAL A 103 4.66 -12.46 -13.31
CA VAL A 103 3.97 -13.70 -13.65
C VAL A 103 4.82 -14.51 -14.61
N ARG A 104 4.89 -15.83 -14.37
CA ARG A 104 5.45 -16.82 -15.28
C ARG A 104 4.39 -17.84 -15.62
N ALA A 105 3.82 -17.74 -16.81
CA ALA A 105 2.66 -18.55 -17.20
C ALA A 105 2.93 -19.47 -18.39
N ASP A 106 2.00 -20.42 -18.60
CA ASP A 106 1.92 -21.23 -19.80
C ASP A 106 1.32 -20.46 -20.98
N VAL A 107 1.27 -21.11 -22.15
CA VAL A 107 0.81 -20.49 -23.40
C VAL A 107 -0.68 -20.17 -23.35
N ASP A 108 -1.49 -20.97 -22.66
CA ASP A 108 -2.95 -20.79 -22.63
C ASP A 108 -3.32 -19.59 -21.76
N TRP A 109 -2.58 -19.39 -20.66
CA TRP A 109 -2.74 -18.23 -19.79
C TRP A 109 -2.40 -16.91 -20.47
N TRP A 110 -1.30 -16.89 -21.22
CA TRP A 110 -0.97 -15.73 -22.03
C TRP A 110 -1.91 -15.58 -23.21
N ALA A 111 -2.41 -16.64 -23.84
CA ALA A 111 -3.30 -16.53 -25.00
C ALA A 111 -4.59 -15.76 -24.71
N ARG A 112 -5.10 -15.83 -23.47
CA ARG A 112 -6.27 -15.04 -23.03
C ARG A 112 -5.96 -13.55 -22.84
N ARG A 113 -4.68 -13.17 -22.66
CA ARG A 113 -4.24 -11.81 -22.31
C ARG A 113 -3.49 -11.09 -23.43
N ASP A 114 -2.63 -11.81 -24.15
CA ASP A 114 -1.90 -11.37 -25.35
C ASP A 114 -1.68 -12.58 -26.27
N LEU A 115 -2.65 -12.82 -27.16
CA LEU A 115 -2.66 -13.96 -28.08
C LEU A 115 -1.44 -13.99 -29.00
N ASP A 116 -1.00 -12.83 -29.48
CA ASP A 116 0.09 -12.71 -30.45
C ASP A 116 1.46 -12.99 -29.81
N GLN A 117 1.61 -12.68 -28.52
CA GLN A 117 2.85 -12.90 -27.78
C GLN A 117 2.86 -14.16 -26.92
N ALA A 118 1.77 -14.91 -26.81
CA ALA A 118 1.64 -16.01 -25.85
C ALA A 118 2.80 -17.02 -25.86
N ARG A 119 3.22 -17.46 -27.05
CA ARG A 119 4.36 -18.39 -27.19
C ARG A 119 5.71 -17.76 -26.84
N THR A 120 5.83 -16.45 -26.96
CA THR A 120 7.05 -15.68 -26.68
C THR A 120 7.17 -15.35 -25.19
N LEU A 121 6.04 -15.13 -24.52
CA LEU A 121 5.97 -14.82 -23.09
C LEU A 121 5.99 -16.07 -22.20
N GLN A 122 5.63 -17.24 -22.74
CA GLN A 122 5.59 -18.49 -21.97
C GLN A 122 6.90 -18.72 -21.20
N LYS A 123 6.78 -19.17 -19.94
CA LYS A 123 7.92 -19.51 -19.05
C LYS A 123 8.90 -18.36 -18.76
N ARG A 124 8.56 -17.11 -19.07
CA ARG A 124 9.33 -15.93 -18.67
C ARG A 124 8.60 -15.20 -17.56
N TRP A 125 9.36 -14.60 -16.65
CA TRP A 125 8.81 -13.65 -15.69
C TRP A 125 8.52 -12.32 -16.38
N ILE A 126 7.25 -11.94 -16.40
CA ILE A 126 6.74 -10.77 -17.09
C ILE A 126 5.85 -10.01 -16.10
N GLU A 127 5.99 -8.69 -16.04
CA GLU A 127 5.02 -7.83 -15.38
C GLU A 127 3.77 -7.77 -16.27
N PRO A 128 2.63 -8.33 -15.83
CA PRO A 128 1.45 -8.36 -16.68
C PRO A 128 0.85 -6.95 -16.79
N ALA A 129 0.31 -6.60 -17.96
CA ALA A 129 -0.30 -5.29 -18.19
C ALA A 129 -1.64 -5.09 -17.44
N VAL A 130 -2.21 -6.19 -16.95
CA VAL A 130 -3.39 -6.26 -16.09
C VAL A 130 -3.06 -7.19 -14.94
N ASP A 131 -3.69 -7.01 -13.78
CA ASP A 131 -3.38 -7.85 -12.63
C ASP A 131 -3.62 -9.32 -12.90
N ALA A 132 -2.78 -10.14 -12.27
CA ALA A 132 -2.75 -11.57 -12.50
C ALA A 132 -3.99 -12.27 -11.94
N PHE A 133 -4.59 -11.70 -10.90
CA PHE A 133 -5.70 -12.25 -10.13
C PHE A 133 -6.82 -11.19 -9.95
N PRO A 134 -8.10 -11.58 -9.84
CA PRO A 134 -9.22 -10.61 -9.84
C PRO A 134 -9.36 -9.74 -8.57
N VAL A 135 -8.63 -10.06 -7.50
CA VAL A 135 -8.65 -9.36 -6.21
C VAL A 135 -7.23 -9.08 -5.75
N GLU A 136 -7.03 -8.04 -4.94
CA GLU A 136 -5.72 -7.70 -4.40
C GLU A 136 -5.23 -8.80 -3.45
N ILE A 137 -4.09 -9.43 -3.75
CA ILE A 137 -3.59 -10.58 -2.97
C ILE A 137 -2.88 -10.10 -1.71
N THR A 138 -1.85 -9.27 -1.86
CA THR A 138 -0.99 -8.87 -0.74
C THR A 138 -1.69 -7.98 0.27
N GLY A 139 -2.58 -7.09 -0.17
CA GLY A 139 -3.42 -6.26 0.69
C GLY A 139 -4.51 -7.01 1.46
N SER A 140 -5.07 -8.07 0.88
CA SER A 140 -6.26 -8.75 1.45
C SER A 140 -5.94 -10.00 2.26
N PHE A 141 -4.87 -10.73 1.92
CA PHE A 141 -4.62 -12.08 2.47
C PHE A 141 -3.37 -12.19 3.34
N GLY A 142 -2.64 -11.09 3.56
CA GLY A 142 -1.50 -11.08 4.47
C GLY A 142 -1.91 -11.34 5.93
N PRO A 143 -0.99 -11.82 6.80
CA PRO A 143 -1.30 -12.13 8.19
C PRO A 143 -1.99 -10.97 8.94
N THR A 144 -1.48 -9.75 8.74
CA THR A 144 -2.03 -8.52 9.34
C THR A 144 -3.42 -8.18 8.82
N ALA A 145 -3.66 -8.31 7.51
CA ALA A 145 -4.97 -8.02 6.90
C ALA A 145 -6.04 -9.01 7.39
N LEU A 146 -5.70 -10.30 7.44
CA LEU A 146 -6.59 -11.33 7.96
C LEU A 146 -6.89 -11.13 9.46
N ALA A 147 -5.89 -10.79 10.27
CA ALA A 147 -6.08 -10.50 11.69
C ALA A 147 -7.03 -9.29 11.90
N TYR A 148 -6.84 -8.22 11.12
CA TYR A 148 -7.73 -7.07 11.16
C TYR A 148 -9.17 -7.46 10.80
N PHE A 149 -9.36 -8.23 9.72
CA PHE A 149 -10.67 -8.73 9.33
C PHE A 149 -11.33 -9.57 10.42
N LEU A 150 -10.60 -10.50 11.06
CA LEU A 150 -11.14 -11.29 12.18
C LEU A 150 -11.51 -10.42 13.38
N THR A 151 -10.77 -9.35 13.65
CA THR A 151 -11.10 -8.40 14.71
C THR A 151 -12.46 -7.75 14.44
N GLN A 152 -12.71 -7.30 13.21
CA GLN A 152 -14.02 -6.75 12.82
C GLN A 152 -15.15 -7.78 12.98
N VAL A 153 -14.90 -9.04 12.59
CA VAL A 153 -15.89 -10.11 12.74
C VAL A 153 -16.13 -10.46 14.21
N ALA A 154 -15.11 -10.41 15.07
CA ALA A 154 -15.27 -10.64 16.51
C ALA A 154 -16.09 -9.53 17.18
N ASP A 155 -15.87 -8.28 16.79
CA ASP A 155 -16.50 -7.09 17.40
C ASP A 155 -17.94 -6.87 16.91
N HIS A 156 -18.23 -7.24 15.65
CA HIS A 156 -19.49 -6.89 14.98
C HIS A 156 -20.26 -8.08 14.42
N GLY A 157 -19.64 -9.26 14.36
CA GLY A 157 -20.25 -10.43 13.75
C GLY A 157 -21.27 -11.13 14.64
N THR A 158 -22.08 -11.96 13.99
CA THR A 158 -23.04 -12.85 14.66
C THR A 158 -22.62 -14.30 14.49
N GLU A 159 -22.77 -15.11 15.53
CA GLU A 159 -22.47 -16.55 15.46
C GLU A 159 -23.41 -17.25 14.47
N ILE A 160 -22.85 -18.16 13.67
CA ILE A 160 -23.62 -19.03 12.79
C ILE A 160 -23.48 -20.49 13.24
N PRO A 161 -24.55 -21.30 13.15
CA PRO A 161 -24.48 -22.71 13.49
C PRO A 161 -23.62 -23.44 12.45
N VAL A 162 -22.60 -24.18 12.93
CA VAL A 162 -21.80 -25.08 12.08
C VAL A 162 -22.10 -26.52 12.48
N ALA A 163 -22.77 -27.25 11.60
CA ALA A 163 -23.25 -28.60 11.88
C ALA A 163 -22.15 -29.68 11.75
N GLU A 164 -21.17 -29.46 10.87
CA GLU A 164 -20.15 -30.46 10.53
C GLU A 164 -18.73 -29.92 10.74
N PRO A 165 -17.78 -30.77 11.17
CA PRO A 165 -16.37 -30.40 11.23
C PRO A 165 -15.84 -29.94 9.86
N PHE A 166 -15.10 -28.84 9.83
CA PHE A 166 -14.43 -28.38 8.60
C PHE A 166 -13.09 -29.10 8.45
N ARG A 167 -12.91 -29.87 7.36
CA ARG A 167 -11.71 -30.69 7.11
C ARG A 167 -11.31 -31.56 8.32
N GLY A 168 -12.31 -32.11 9.03
CA GLY A 168 -12.11 -32.97 10.20
C GLY A 168 -11.77 -32.24 11.51
N ARG A 169 -11.79 -30.90 11.53
CA ARG A 169 -11.57 -30.08 12.74
C ARG A 169 -12.86 -29.46 13.23
N ARG A 170 -13.06 -29.38 14.54
CA ARG A 170 -14.23 -28.68 15.09
C ARG A 170 -14.01 -27.18 14.92
N VAL A 171 -15.01 -26.51 14.40
CA VAL A 171 -14.97 -25.07 14.13
C VAL A 171 -16.20 -24.38 14.69
N THR A 172 -16.06 -23.08 14.93
CA THR A 172 -17.17 -22.16 15.16
C THR A 172 -17.22 -21.18 13.98
N GLY A 173 -18.42 -20.76 13.61
CA GLY A 173 -18.60 -19.81 12.51
C GLY A 173 -19.14 -18.48 13.00
N MET A 174 -18.72 -17.40 12.36
CA MET A 174 -19.30 -16.07 12.53
C MET A 174 -19.51 -15.41 11.17
N THR A 175 -20.51 -14.54 11.08
CA THR A 175 -20.77 -13.73 9.89
C THR A 175 -20.87 -12.25 10.21
N TRP A 176 -20.28 -11.43 9.34
CA TRP A 176 -20.34 -9.96 9.39
C TRP A 176 -20.32 -9.43 7.96
N ASP A 177 -21.24 -8.53 7.64
CA ASP A 177 -21.36 -7.87 6.32
C ASP A 177 -21.35 -8.84 5.11
N GLY A 178 -22.07 -9.96 5.23
CA GLY A 178 -22.12 -10.98 4.18
C GLY A 178 -20.89 -11.89 4.10
N TRP A 179 -19.83 -11.60 4.84
CA TRP A 179 -18.67 -12.47 4.99
C TRP A 179 -18.88 -13.46 6.11
N THR A 180 -18.39 -14.67 5.92
CA THR A 180 -18.41 -15.74 6.93
C THR A 180 -16.98 -16.21 7.20
N VAL A 181 -16.65 -16.41 8.46
CA VAL A 181 -15.37 -16.98 8.90
C VAL A 181 -15.60 -18.26 9.69
N LEU A 182 -14.71 -19.23 9.52
CA LEU A 182 -14.65 -20.45 10.33
C LEU A 182 -13.31 -20.50 11.03
N VAL A 183 -13.35 -20.59 12.36
CA VAL A 183 -12.16 -20.72 13.21
C VAL A 183 -12.22 -21.99 14.04
N THR A 184 -11.08 -22.62 14.29
CA THR A 184 -11.03 -23.84 15.11
C THR A 184 -11.39 -23.53 16.55
N VAL A 185 -12.13 -24.43 17.21
CA VAL A 185 -12.45 -24.28 18.64
C VAL A 185 -11.28 -24.71 19.52
N GLU A 186 -10.51 -25.69 19.04
CA GLU A 186 -9.34 -26.19 19.77
C GLU A 186 -8.19 -25.17 19.77
N SER A 187 -7.44 -25.16 20.86
CA SER A 187 -6.21 -24.39 20.98
C SER A 187 -5.03 -25.08 20.25
N PRO A 188 -4.20 -24.35 19.48
CA PRO A 188 -4.35 -22.93 19.17
C PRO A 188 -5.51 -22.68 18.19
N GLN A 189 -6.31 -21.65 18.44
CA GLN A 189 -7.36 -21.22 17.53
C GLN A 189 -6.75 -20.69 16.22
N ARG A 190 -7.31 -21.11 15.08
CA ARG A 190 -6.82 -20.74 13.74
C ARG A 190 -8.00 -20.41 12.84
N LEU A 191 -7.82 -19.42 11.98
CA LEU A 191 -8.65 -19.24 10.80
C LEU A 191 -8.39 -20.42 9.86
N VAL A 192 -9.46 -21.10 9.43
CA VAL A 192 -9.34 -22.23 8.49
C VAL A 192 -10.11 -21.98 7.19
N TRP A 193 -11.10 -21.10 7.23
CA TRP A 193 -11.84 -20.70 6.04
C TRP A 193 -12.52 -19.35 6.23
N PHE A 194 -12.61 -18.57 5.15
CA PHE A 194 -13.56 -17.46 5.06
C PHE A 194 -14.08 -17.29 3.64
N GLY A 195 -15.23 -16.65 3.49
CA GLY A 195 -15.81 -16.38 2.18
C GLY A 195 -16.96 -15.38 2.24
N GLY A 196 -17.22 -14.71 1.13
CA GLY A 196 -18.21 -13.65 1.04
C GLY A 196 -18.20 -12.95 -0.32
N PRO A 197 -19.06 -11.93 -0.50
CA PRO A 197 -19.12 -11.13 -1.71
C PRO A 197 -17.91 -10.20 -1.82
N VAL A 198 -17.34 -10.10 -3.02
CA VAL A 198 -16.27 -9.14 -3.34
C VAL A 198 -16.92 -7.80 -3.71
N THR A 199 -16.65 -6.77 -2.91
CA THR A 199 -17.20 -5.41 -3.05
C THR A 199 -16.11 -4.38 -2.81
N GLU A 200 -16.27 -3.15 -3.33
CA GLU A 200 -15.30 -2.06 -3.17
C GLU A 200 -15.02 -1.73 -1.69
N ASP A 201 -16.06 -1.69 -0.86
CA ASP A 201 -15.94 -1.43 0.59
C ASP A 201 -15.69 -2.71 1.43
N GLY A 202 -15.44 -3.85 0.77
CA GLY A 202 -15.29 -5.14 1.42
C GLY A 202 -13.90 -5.36 2.04
N PRO A 203 -13.72 -6.40 2.87
CA PRO A 203 -12.40 -6.79 3.40
C PRO A 203 -11.46 -7.37 2.33
N VAL A 204 -11.97 -7.66 1.13
CA VAL A 204 -11.17 -8.09 -0.02
C VAL A 204 -11.52 -7.17 -1.17
N GLU A 205 -10.55 -6.36 -1.57
CA GLU A 205 -10.73 -5.35 -2.61
C GLU A 205 -10.63 -6.01 -4.01
N PRO A 206 -11.61 -5.77 -4.90
CA PRO A 206 -11.47 -6.15 -6.29
C PRO A 206 -10.40 -5.27 -6.96
N VAL A 207 -9.60 -5.85 -7.84
CA VAL A 207 -8.63 -5.08 -8.63
C VAL A 207 -9.35 -4.16 -9.63
N PHE A 208 -10.44 -4.65 -10.19
CA PHE A 208 -11.22 -3.93 -11.19
C PHE A 208 -12.48 -3.41 -10.54
N ASP A 209 -12.86 -2.16 -10.86
CA ASP A 209 -14.15 -1.61 -10.47
C ASP A 209 -15.26 -2.58 -10.94
N PRO A 210 -15.94 -3.27 -10.00
CA PRO A 210 -16.92 -4.26 -10.36
C PRO A 210 -18.06 -3.52 -11.05
N SER A 211 -18.16 -3.70 -12.37
CA SER A 211 -19.31 -3.21 -13.13
C SER A 211 -20.58 -3.63 -12.37
N PRO A 212 -21.55 -2.73 -12.15
CA PRO A 212 -22.67 -2.96 -11.24
C PRO A 212 -23.54 -4.12 -11.73
N ALA A 213 -23.12 -5.32 -11.39
CA ALA A 213 -23.78 -6.56 -11.69
C ALA A 213 -24.87 -6.79 -10.65
N ALA A 214 -25.94 -7.47 -11.06
CA ALA A 214 -27.04 -7.79 -10.15
C ALA A 214 -26.61 -8.70 -8.97
N GLN A 215 -25.48 -9.39 -9.10
CA GLN A 215 -24.85 -10.19 -8.04
C GLN A 215 -23.34 -9.89 -8.04
N PRO A 216 -22.71 -9.67 -6.87
CA PRO A 216 -21.27 -9.52 -6.79
C PRO A 216 -20.57 -10.87 -7.02
N ALA A 217 -19.30 -10.81 -7.41
CA ALA A 217 -18.46 -12.00 -7.39
C ALA A 217 -18.32 -12.54 -5.96
N HIS A 218 -18.03 -13.83 -5.83
CA HIS A 218 -17.92 -14.50 -4.55
C HIS A 218 -16.52 -15.09 -4.37
N LEU A 219 -15.97 -14.95 -3.16
CA LEU A 219 -14.68 -15.49 -2.77
C LEU A 219 -14.85 -16.61 -1.74
N SER A 220 -14.03 -17.65 -1.86
CA SER A 220 -13.88 -18.70 -0.84
C SER A 220 -12.40 -18.96 -0.63
N VAL A 221 -11.92 -18.82 0.60
CA VAL A 221 -10.51 -18.93 0.95
C VAL A 221 -10.33 -19.96 2.06
N THR A 222 -9.42 -20.92 1.88
CA THR A 222 -8.90 -21.72 3.01
C THR A 222 -7.56 -21.19 3.45
N VAL A 223 -7.34 -21.16 4.76
CA VAL A 223 -6.14 -20.59 5.38
C VAL A 223 -5.44 -21.67 6.19
N ASP A 224 -4.14 -21.80 5.98
CA ASP A 224 -3.26 -22.72 6.68
C ASP A 224 -2.03 -21.96 7.22
N ASP A 225 -1.45 -22.48 8.31
CA ASP A 225 -0.19 -21.96 8.82
C ASP A 225 0.91 -22.22 7.78
N ALA A 226 1.67 -21.18 7.41
CA ALA A 226 2.84 -21.36 6.57
C ALA A 226 3.99 -22.02 7.37
N PRO A 227 4.90 -22.77 6.71
CA PRO A 227 6.15 -23.22 7.32
C PRO A 227 6.97 -22.05 7.91
N ASP A 228 7.76 -22.30 8.96
CA ASP A 228 8.52 -21.25 9.66
C ASP A 228 9.52 -20.50 8.74
N ASP A 229 10.00 -21.15 7.67
CA ASP A 229 10.91 -20.57 6.68
C ASP A 229 10.21 -19.91 5.48
N ALA A 230 8.88 -19.98 5.42
CA ALA A 230 8.08 -19.49 4.30
C ALA A 230 8.26 -18.00 4.05
N ALA A 231 8.26 -17.17 5.10
CA ALA A 231 8.47 -15.72 4.98
C ALA A 231 9.84 -15.39 4.36
N GLN A 232 10.88 -16.15 4.71
CA GLN A 232 12.21 -15.96 4.11
C GLN A 232 12.23 -16.41 2.64
N ALA A 233 11.56 -17.51 2.31
CA ALA A 233 11.44 -18.00 0.95
C ALA A 233 10.69 -17.02 0.03
N VAL A 234 9.58 -16.46 0.51
CA VAL A 234 8.80 -15.43 -0.19
C VAL A 234 9.67 -14.20 -0.48
N ARG A 235 10.34 -13.64 0.54
CA ARG A 235 11.26 -12.50 0.36
C ARG A 235 12.38 -12.78 -0.63
N HIS A 236 12.94 -14.00 -0.60
CA HIS A 236 13.99 -14.39 -1.53
C HIS A 236 13.48 -14.44 -2.97
N ALA A 237 12.30 -15.01 -3.20
CA ALA A 237 11.66 -15.06 -4.51
C ALA A 237 11.38 -13.66 -5.05
N VAL A 238 10.81 -12.76 -4.23
CA VAL A 238 10.58 -11.35 -4.61
C VAL A 238 11.89 -10.66 -5.02
N ALA A 239 12.93 -10.78 -4.20
CA ALA A 239 14.22 -10.16 -4.47
C ALA A 239 14.90 -10.67 -5.75
N GLN A 240 14.60 -11.91 -6.15
CA GLN A 240 15.13 -12.50 -7.38
C GLN A 240 14.29 -12.15 -8.61
N VAL A 241 12.96 -12.31 -8.51
CA VAL A 241 12.06 -12.33 -9.66
C VAL A 241 11.65 -10.93 -10.11
N ILE A 242 11.31 -10.03 -9.19
CA ILE A 242 10.84 -8.68 -9.56
C ILE A 242 11.89 -7.93 -10.41
N PRO A 243 13.20 -7.93 -10.06
CA PRO A 243 14.21 -7.31 -10.92
C PRO A 243 14.42 -8.01 -12.27
N GLU A 244 14.10 -9.30 -12.40
CA GLU A 244 14.18 -10.05 -13.65
C GLU A 244 13.02 -9.70 -14.58
N ALA A 245 11.80 -9.62 -14.03
CA ALA A 245 10.60 -9.22 -14.76
C ALA A 245 10.73 -7.80 -15.33
N ALA A 246 11.24 -6.86 -14.50
CA ALA A 246 11.49 -5.48 -14.91
C ALA A 246 12.47 -5.33 -16.09
N LYS A 247 13.39 -6.29 -16.28
CA LYS A 247 14.31 -6.31 -17.44
C LYS A 247 13.69 -6.91 -18.69
N SER A 248 12.67 -7.76 -18.53
CA SER A 248 12.05 -8.54 -19.60
C SER A 248 10.93 -7.80 -20.34
N GLY A 249 10.36 -6.75 -19.74
CA GLY A 249 9.42 -5.83 -20.40
C GLY A 249 10.10 -5.08 -21.54
N GLY A 250 9.72 -5.38 -22.79
CA GLY A 250 10.41 -4.93 -24.00
C GLY A 250 10.41 -3.41 -24.24
N GLY A 251 11.50 -2.73 -23.86
CA GLY A 251 12.11 -1.56 -24.52
C GLY A 251 11.35 -0.20 -24.58
N PRO A 252 12.02 0.96 -24.35
CA PRO A 252 13.24 1.19 -23.58
C PRO A 252 13.05 2.18 -22.42
N LEU A 253 13.78 1.96 -21.32
CA LEU A 253 14.50 3.03 -20.63
C LEU A 253 15.92 2.57 -20.27
N PRO A 254 16.89 3.51 -20.22
CA PRO A 254 18.31 3.24 -20.38
C PRO A 254 19.03 2.77 -19.10
N GLU A 255 20.18 2.14 -19.32
CA GLU A 255 21.10 1.56 -18.33
C GLU A 255 21.47 2.45 -17.13
N LYS A 256 21.58 1.83 -15.95
CA LYS A 256 22.62 2.17 -14.97
C LYS A 256 23.09 0.93 -14.16
N PRO A 257 24.39 0.79 -13.82
CA PRO A 257 24.97 -0.41 -13.20
C PRO A 257 24.66 -0.55 -11.69
N PRO A 258 24.88 -1.73 -11.08
CA PRO A 258 24.44 -2.02 -9.71
C PRO A 258 25.30 -1.32 -8.66
N ALA A 259 24.65 -0.76 -7.63
CA ALA A 259 25.30 -0.27 -6.42
C ALA A 259 25.23 -1.31 -5.31
N GLN A 260 26.37 -1.51 -4.65
CA GLN A 260 26.60 -2.45 -3.56
C GLN A 260 25.99 -1.96 -2.23
N GLY A 261 25.45 -2.93 -1.49
CA GLY A 261 25.30 -3.02 -0.03
C GLY A 261 25.17 -1.73 0.79
N SER A 262 23.95 -1.44 1.25
CA SER A 262 23.73 -0.78 2.54
C SER A 262 22.78 -1.63 3.37
N THR A 263 23.27 -2.14 4.49
CA THR A 263 22.48 -2.86 5.49
C THR A 263 21.59 -1.88 6.24
N VAL A 264 20.31 -1.88 5.89
CA VAL A 264 19.23 -1.32 6.72
C VAL A 264 19.02 -2.29 7.89
N ALA A 265 18.99 -1.76 9.12
CA ALA A 265 18.74 -2.56 10.31
C ALA A 265 17.33 -3.19 10.24
N PRO A 266 17.14 -4.45 10.69
CA PRO A 266 15.85 -5.11 10.64
C PRO A 266 14.80 -4.35 11.49
N PRO A 267 13.52 -4.34 11.08
CA PRO A 267 12.45 -3.73 11.85
C PRO A 267 12.35 -4.43 13.22
N GLY A 268 12.52 -3.66 14.30
CA GLY A 268 12.32 -4.14 15.66
C GLY A 268 10.83 -4.40 15.91
N GLN A 269 10.55 -5.58 16.46
CA GLN A 269 9.25 -6.12 16.92
C GLN A 269 8.26 -5.04 17.40
N GLY A 270 7.20 -4.85 16.62
CA GLY A 270 5.79 -4.57 16.95
C GLY A 270 5.37 -3.45 17.92
N GLY A 271 6.16 -3.08 18.92
CA GLY A 271 5.74 -2.17 19.98
C GLY A 271 6.21 -0.73 19.79
N VAL A 272 5.39 0.23 20.22
CA VAL A 272 5.82 1.62 20.38
C VAL A 272 6.99 1.66 21.38
N SER A 273 8.15 2.14 20.96
CA SER A 273 9.29 2.31 21.88
C SER A 273 8.91 3.26 23.02
N ARG A 274 9.15 2.83 24.27
CA ARG A 274 8.97 3.69 25.46
C ARG A 274 9.68 5.03 25.34
N ALA A 275 10.84 5.05 24.69
CA ALA A 275 11.58 6.27 24.42
C ALA A 275 10.82 7.23 23.49
N THR A 276 10.07 6.72 22.51
CA THR A 276 9.20 7.52 21.64
C THR A 276 8.03 8.11 22.42
N ILE A 277 7.38 7.31 23.27
CA ILE A 277 6.29 7.78 24.14
C ILE A 277 6.79 8.90 25.08
N ASP A 278 7.94 8.70 25.72
CA ASP A 278 8.51 9.68 26.64
C ASP A 278 8.89 10.98 25.91
N ARG A 279 9.42 10.90 24.67
CA ARG A 279 9.67 12.09 23.83
C ARG A 279 8.38 12.83 23.49
N LEU A 280 7.34 12.12 23.08
CA LEU A 280 6.04 12.73 22.74
C LEU A 280 5.41 13.43 23.95
N ARG A 281 5.41 12.78 25.12
CA ARG A 281 4.94 13.40 26.37
C ARG A 281 5.77 14.62 26.76
N ALA A 282 7.09 14.57 26.62
CA ALA A 282 7.96 15.71 26.90
C ALA A 282 7.66 16.91 26.00
N ARG A 283 7.09 16.69 24.81
CA ARG A 283 6.61 17.75 23.93
C ARG A 283 5.13 18.15 24.18
N GLY A 284 4.42 17.43 25.05
CA GLY A 284 3.02 17.70 25.38
C GLY A 284 2.01 16.96 24.49
N ILE A 285 2.44 15.93 23.76
CA ILE A 285 1.53 15.03 23.03
C ILE A 285 1.20 13.84 23.93
N ASP A 286 -0.04 13.78 24.42
CA ASP A 286 -0.57 12.59 25.09
C ASP A 286 -1.42 11.77 24.12
N ALA A 287 -0.75 10.97 23.29
CA ALA A 287 -1.39 10.10 22.31
C ALA A 287 -2.14 8.91 22.96
N SER A 288 -2.02 8.71 24.28
CA SER A 288 -2.73 7.62 24.98
C SER A 288 -4.21 7.89 25.22
N GLN A 289 -4.67 9.12 24.96
CA GLN A 289 -6.09 9.50 25.06
C GLN A 289 -6.77 9.61 23.68
N ASP A 290 -6.02 9.41 22.59
CA ASP A 290 -6.57 9.49 21.25
C ASP A 290 -7.22 8.16 20.88
N LEU A 291 -8.54 8.18 20.70
CA LEU A 291 -9.36 7.01 20.40
C LEU A 291 -8.85 6.24 19.16
N VAL A 292 -8.31 6.92 18.15
CA VAL A 292 -7.90 6.28 16.89
C VAL A 292 -6.55 5.56 17.05
N LEU A 293 -5.67 6.11 17.90
CA LEU A 293 -4.43 5.45 18.28
C LEU A 293 -4.62 4.45 19.42
N ASP A 294 -5.75 4.48 20.11
CA ASP A 294 -6.05 3.51 21.17
C ASP A 294 -6.88 2.31 20.68
N SER A 295 -7.71 2.50 19.65
CA SER A 295 -8.55 1.45 19.05
C SER A 295 -7.87 0.66 17.93
N GLY A 296 -6.69 1.06 17.46
CA GLY A 296 -5.95 0.37 16.40
C GLY A 296 -5.14 -0.83 16.90
N ASP A 297 -4.80 -1.75 15.99
CA ASP A 297 -3.80 -2.80 16.27
C ASP A 297 -2.44 -2.20 16.68
N GLU A 298 -1.62 -2.95 17.43
CA GLU A 298 -0.33 -2.46 17.96
C GLU A 298 0.62 -1.95 16.86
N LEU A 299 0.51 -2.48 15.64
CA LEU A 299 1.30 -2.04 14.49
C LEU A 299 0.86 -0.64 14.01
N ARG A 300 -0.45 -0.40 13.88
CA ARG A 300 -1.01 0.93 13.58
C ARG A 300 -0.64 1.93 14.66
N LYS A 301 -0.67 1.52 15.94
CA LYS A 301 -0.17 2.35 17.04
C LYS A 301 1.32 2.66 16.81
N ALA A 302 2.16 1.66 16.59
CA ALA A 302 3.59 1.85 16.35
C ALA A 302 3.89 2.81 15.17
N ILE A 303 3.14 2.69 14.07
CA ILE A 303 3.26 3.56 12.89
C ILE A 303 2.80 4.98 13.24
N GLY A 304 1.63 5.12 13.86
CA GLY A 304 1.08 6.41 14.29
C GLY A 304 2.02 7.16 15.23
N PHE A 305 2.51 6.50 16.29
CA PHE A 305 3.47 7.09 17.22
C PHE A 305 4.79 7.49 16.55
N ARG A 306 5.28 6.73 15.58
CA ARG A 306 6.47 7.10 14.81
C ARG A 306 6.22 8.33 13.93
N ALA A 307 5.06 8.39 13.29
CA ALA A 307 4.63 9.56 12.52
C ALA A 307 4.52 10.81 13.40
N LEU A 308 3.88 10.69 14.57
CA LEU A 308 3.79 11.76 15.56
C LEU A 308 5.17 12.27 15.98
N ASP A 309 6.11 11.38 16.30
CA ASP A 309 7.46 11.75 16.77
C ASP A 309 8.25 12.50 15.69
N LEU A 310 8.15 12.05 14.44
CA LEU A 310 8.77 12.71 13.31
C LEU A 310 8.16 14.09 13.03
N MET A 311 6.83 14.17 13.01
CA MET A 311 6.10 15.42 12.71
C MET A 311 6.27 16.48 13.81
N SER A 312 6.35 16.05 15.08
CA SER A 312 6.50 16.94 16.23
C SER A 312 7.95 17.37 16.52
N SER A 313 8.91 17.02 15.65
CA SER A 313 10.31 17.41 15.82
C SER A 313 10.58 18.90 15.58
N ARG A 314 9.68 19.61 14.89
CA ARG A 314 9.81 21.04 14.59
C ARG A 314 9.46 21.92 15.80
N PRO A 315 10.24 22.97 16.10
CA PRO A 315 9.86 23.96 17.10
C PRO A 315 8.51 24.62 16.75
N GLY A 316 7.63 24.75 17.75
CA GLY A 316 6.33 25.41 17.58
C GLY A 316 5.28 24.59 16.81
N TYR A 317 5.41 23.26 16.77
CA TYR A 317 4.37 22.40 16.21
C TYR A 317 3.07 22.48 17.03
N ASP A 318 1.94 22.16 16.39
CA ASP A 318 0.63 22.05 17.05
C ASP A 318 0.26 20.58 17.26
N ALA A 319 0.17 20.15 18.52
CA ALA A 319 -0.10 18.76 18.87
C ALA A 319 -1.44 18.24 18.34
N GLY A 320 -2.49 19.07 18.40
CA GLY A 320 -3.82 18.70 17.94
C GLY A 320 -3.86 18.50 16.42
N ARG A 321 -3.20 19.38 15.66
CA ARG A 321 -3.08 19.24 14.21
C ARG A 321 -2.29 18.00 13.80
N VAL A 322 -1.19 17.71 14.49
CA VAL A 322 -0.37 16.53 14.21
C VAL A 322 -1.16 15.23 14.47
N LEU A 323 -1.91 15.16 15.57
CA LEU A 323 -2.81 14.03 15.87
C LEU A 323 -3.91 13.89 14.81
N ALA A 324 -4.62 14.98 14.49
CA ALA A 324 -5.68 15.00 13.49
C ALA A 324 -5.18 14.56 12.09
N ALA A 325 -3.92 14.88 11.76
CA ALA A 325 -3.30 14.48 10.50
C ALA A 325 -3.03 12.96 10.45
N VAL A 326 -2.53 12.35 11.53
CA VAL A 326 -2.36 10.88 11.62
C VAL A 326 -3.71 10.18 11.57
N ASP A 327 -4.67 10.66 12.35
CA ASP A 327 -6.04 10.14 12.38
C ASP A 327 -6.69 10.21 10.98
N ASN A 328 -6.54 11.33 10.27
CA ASN A 328 -7.01 11.41 8.88
C ASN A 328 -6.29 10.40 7.96
N ALA A 329 -4.98 10.21 8.11
CA ALA A 329 -4.25 9.19 7.34
C ALA A 329 -4.77 7.77 7.60
N VAL A 330 -5.05 7.44 8.86
CA VAL A 330 -5.62 6.14 9.27
C VAL A 330 -7.02 5.97 8.67
N ARG A 331 -7.91 6.95 8.83
CA ARG A 331 -9.28 6.91 8.27
C ARG A 331 -9.31 6.80 6.75
N ARG A 332 -8.28 7.32 6.06
CA ARG A 332 -8.15 7.26 4.61
C ARG A 332 -7.42 6.01 4.10
N GLY A 333 -7.07 5.07 4.99
CA GLY A 333 -6.39 3.83 4.62
C GLY A 333 -4.92 4.01 4.23
N ALA A 334 -4.28 5.12 4.61
CA ALA A 334 -2.90 5.45 4.21
C ALA A 334 -1.82 5.01 5.21
N VAL A 335 -2.13 3.99 6.04
CA VAL A 335 -1.21 3.46 7.05
C VAL A 335 0.06 2.86 6.41
N PRO A 336 -0.02 2.05 5.32
CA PRO A 336 1.18 1.49 4.68
C PRO A 336 2.12 2.57 4.09
N GLU A 337 1.54 3.64 3.54
CA GLU A 337 2.29 4.79 3.05
C GLU A 337 2.98 5.52 4.20
N LEU A 338 2.24 5.76 5.29
CA LEU A 338 2.78 6.40 6.49
C LEU A 338 3.90 5.56 7.10
N GLN A 339 3.75 4.24 7.15
CA GLN A 339 4.79 3.33 7.56
C GLN A 339 6.05 3.52 6.72
N THR A 340 5.92 3.49 5.39
CA THR A 340 7.07 3.60 4.48
C THR A 340 7.76 4.95 4.64
N LEU A 341 7.00 6.05 4.65
CA LEU A 341 7.54 7.40 4.81
C LEU A 341 8.31 7.53 6.13
N THR A 342 7.72 7.06 7.24
CA THR A 342 8.29 7.21 8.59
C THR A 342 9.43 6.24 8.89
N GLN A 343 9.42 5.03 8.32
CA GLN A 343 10.47 4.04 8.53
C GLN A 343 11.69 4.28 7.64
N SER A 344 11.50 4.88 6.47
CA SER A 344 12.59 5.07 5.50
C SER A 344 13.76 5.91 6.04
N GLY A 345 13.49 6.87 6.94
CA GLY A 345 14.47 7.88 7.35
C GLY A 345 14.97 8.78 6.21
N ARG A 346 14.30 8.74 5.05
CA ARG A 346 14.73 9.36 3.78
C ARG A 346 13.79 10.45 3.29
N LEU A 347 12.81 10.83 4.11
CA LEU A 347 12.02 12.05 3.91
C LEU A 347 12.81 13.24 4.49
N ASP A 348 13.07 14.26 3.67
CA ASP A 348 13.88 15.42 4.04
C ASP A 348 13.11 16.45 4.88
N ASN A 349 11.78 16.41 4.84
CA ASN A 349 10.90 17.32 5.56
C ASN A 349 9.74 16.62 6.30
N PRO A 350 10.01 15.61 7.15
CA PRO A 350 8.96 14.84 7.82
C PRO A 350 8.01 15.69 8.66
N GLN A 351 8.46 16.84 9.16
CA GLN A 351 7.63 17.80 9.88
C GLN A 351 6.52 18.44 9.05
N ASP A 352 6.68 18.51 7.74
CA ASP A 352 5.67 19.12 6.86
C ASP A 352 4.57 18.11 6.47
N LEU A 353 4.74 16.82 6.80
CA LEU A 353 3.71 15.80 6.59
C LEU A 353 2.39 16.15 7.27
N THR A 354 2.39 16.92 8.36
CA THR A 354 1.16 17.31 9.04
C THR A 354 0.20 18.02 8.09
N GLU A 355 0.69 18.92 7.24
CA GLU A 355 -0.14 19.64 6.28
C GLU A 355 -0.67 18.68 5.20
N THR A 356 0.23 17.88 4.61
CA THR A 356 -0.09 16.89 3.57
C THR A 356 -1.13 15.88 4.05
N LEU A 357 -0.96 15.36 5.27
CA LEU A 357 -1.84 14.34 5.85
C LEU A 357 -3.17 14.92 6.35
N THR A 358 -3.20 16.18 6.80
CA THR A 358 -4.46 16.87 7.16
C THR A 358 -5.41 16.95 5.97
N HIS A 359 -4.85 17.16 4.78
CA HIS A 359 -5.59 17.28 3.52
C HIS A 359 -5.48 16.01 2.68
N LEU A 360 -5.24 14.85 3.31
CA LEU A 360 -5.10 13.59 2.60
C LEU A 360 -6.44 13.18 1.98
N GLY A 361 -6.41 13.02 0.66
CA GLY A 361 -7.50 12.63 -0.22
C GLY A 361 -7.00 12.60 -1.65
N PHE A 362 -7.81 12.14 -2.59
CA PHE A 362 -7.51 12.31 -4.01
C PHE A 362 -7.76 13.76 -4.43
N GLU A 363 -6.84 14.35 -5.19
CA GLU A 363 -7.00 15.71 -5.70
C GLU A 363 -8.20 15.72 -6.65
N ARG A 364 -9.17 16.61 -6.40
CA ARG A 364 -10.28 16.87 -7.33
C ARG A 364 -9.95 18.07 -8.18
N ASP A 365 -10.40 18.07 -9.42
CA ASP A 365 -10.18 19.20 -10.32
C ASP A 365 -10.72 20.51 -9.73
N ALA A 366 -9.83 21.49 -9.56
CA ALA A 366 -10.18 22.79 -9.02
C ALA A 366 -11.19 23.58 -9.88
N ALA A 367 -11.49 23.11 -11.09
CA ALA A 367 -12.41 23.75 -12.02
C ALA A 367 -13.90 23.41 -11.76
N THR A 368 -14.19 22.29 -11.07
CA THR A 368 -15.55 21.75 -10.94
C THR A 368 -16.21 21.97 -9.58
N SER A 369 -15.54 22.56 -8.59
CA SER A 369 -16.13 22.78 -7.26
C SER A 369 -16.80 24.14 -7.12
N GLY A 370 -18.14 24.14 -7.13
CA GLY A 370 -18.91 25.18 -6.49
C GLY A 370 -18.68 25.14 -4.98
N LYS A 371 -18.20 26.25 -4.40
CA LYS A 371 -18.21 26.61 -2.95
C LYS A 371 -17.67 25.64 -1.89
N ASP A 372 -17.36 24.38 -2.20
CA ASP A 372 -16.53 23.54 -1.33
C ASP A 372 -15.07 23.98 -1.53
N GLU A 373 -14.75 25.10 -0.87
CA GLU A 373 -13.45 25.74 -0.85
C GLU A 373 -12.35 24.74 -0.43
N GLY A 374 -11.56 24.28 -1.40
CA GLY A 374 -10.11 24.14 -1.19
C GLY A 374 -9.56 22.83 -0.63
N GLN A 375 -10.26 21.69 -0.71
CA GLN A 375 -9.60 20.41 -0.44
C GLN A 375 -8.76 19.97 -1.64
N VAL A 376 -7.49 20.39 -1.66
CA VAL A 376 -6.45 19.79 -2.50
C VAL A 376 -6.06 18.47 -1.85
N GLY A 377 -6.37 17.36 -2.51
CA GLY A 377 -5.99 16.03 -2.05
C GLY A 377 -4.53 15.71 -2.36
N PHE A 378 -3.77 15.22 -1.39
CA PHE A 378 -2.34 14.91 -1.54
C PHE A 378 -2.00 13.41 -1.73
N ARG A 379 -3.00 12.54 -1.94
CA ARG A 379 -2.78 11.08 -1.94
C ARG A 379 -1.84 10.61 -3.05
N ASN A 380 -2.00 11.10 -4.27
CA ASN A 380 -1.13 10.75 -5.40
C ASN A 380 0.33 11.19 -5.19
N GLU A 381 0.56 12.30 -4.47
CA GLU A 381 1.90 12.74 -4.10
C GLU A 381 2.54 11.81 -3.06
N VAL A 382 1.78 11.44 -2.02
CA VAL A 382 2.22 10.51 -0.98
C VAL A 382 2.56 9.14 -1.57
N GLN A 383 1.71 8.60 -2.44
CA GLN A 383 1.95 7.33 -3.11
C GLN A 383 3.19 7.38 -4.01
N LEU A 384 3.37 8.47 -4.77
CA LEU A 384 4.57 8.64 -5.60
C LEU A 384 5.85 8.71 -4.75
N ALA A 385 5.80 9.38 -3.60
CA ALA A 385 6.93 9.44 -2.65
C ALA A 385 7.26 8.04 -2.11
N VAL A 386 6.25 7.28 -1.70
CA VAL A 386 6.39 5.91 -1.19
C VAL A 386 6.97 4.97 -2.25
N THR A 387 6.40 4.95 -3.45
CA THR A 387 6.90 4.14 -4.58
C THR A 387 8.34 4.49 -4.91
N THR A 388 8.68 5.78 -4.91
CA THR A 388 10.06 6.24 -5.12
C THR A 388 11.03 5.72 -4.06
N LEU A 389 10.64 5.80 -2.78
CA LEU A 389 11.47 5.33 -1.68
C LEU A 389 11.64 3.81 -1.70
N ARG A 390 10.61 3.05 -2.08
CA ARG A 390 10.68 1.59 -2.21
C ARG A 390 11.57 1.18 -3.38
N ALA A 391 11.40 1.81 -4.55
CA ALA A 391 12.12 1.47 -5.77
C ALA A 391 13.62 1.83 -5.73
N ASP A 392 13.99 2.91 -5.03
CA ASP A 392 15.38 3.35 -4.92
C ASP A 392 15.77 3.53 -3.45
N PRO A 393 16.54 2.60 -2.85
CA PRO A 393 16.99 2.70 -1.45
C PRO A 393 17.87 3.91 -1.15
N GLN A 394 18.46 4.54 -2.17
CA GLN A 394 19.31 5.73 -2.03
C GLN A 394 18.54 7.02 -2.29
N ALA A 395 17.31 6.95 -2.77
CA ALA A 395 16.49 8.13 -2.98
C ALA A 395 16.14 8.80 -1.64
N ARG A 396 16.21 10.13 -1.64
CA ARG A 396 15.64 11.00 -0.61
C ARG A 396 14.53 11.82 -1.23
N VAL A 397 13.45 12.04 -0.49
CA VAL A 397 12.27 12.76 -0.98
C VAL A 397 12.04 13.98 -0.10
N LEU A 398 11.77 15.12 -0.72
CA LEU A 398 11.14 16.27 -0.07
C LEU A 398 9.72 16.38 -0.65
N LEU A 399 8.72 16.23 0.22
CA LEU A 399 7.30 16.11 -0.15
C LEU A 399 6.56 17.40 0.18
N ASN A 400 5.98 18.05 -0.82
CA ASN A 400 5.28 19.33 -0.76
C ASN A 400 6.03 20.42 0.04
N GLY A 401 7.35 20.36 0.03
CA GLY A 401 8.23 21.20 0.84
C GLY A 401 8.79 22.39 0.07
N VAL A 402 9.42 23.29 0.82
CA VAL A 402 10.19 24.41 0.27
C VAL A 402 11.68 24.09 0.35
N LYS A 403 12.38 24.14 -0.78
CA LYS A 403 13.83 24.02 -0.87
C LYS A 403 14.48 25.39 -1.08
N PRO A 404 15.26 25.92 -0.14
CA PRO A 404 16.07 27.10 -0.37
C PRO A 404 17.28 26.74 -1.27
N ALA A 405 17.48 27.48 -2.36
CA ALA A 405 18.68 27.37 -3.18
C ALA A 405 18.99 28.71 -3.86
N ALA A 406 20.28 29.04 -4.04
CA ALA A 406 20.71 30.27 -4.73
C ALA A 406 19.99 31.56 -4.25
N GLY A 407 19.73 31.68 -2.95
CA GLY A 407 19.08 32.85 -2.35
C GLY A 407 17.58 32.98 -2.60
N ARG A 408 16.92 31.95 -3.12
CA ARG A 408 15.47 31.93 -3.32
C ARG A 408 14.86 30.61 -2.86
N GLU A 409 13.55 30.62 -2.66
CA GLU A 409 12.75 29.46 -2.30
C GLU A 409 12.16 28.81 -3.54
N TYR A 410 12.11 27.48 -3.53
CA TYR A 410 11.55 26.65 -4.59
C TYR A 410 10.59 25.64 -3.99
N ARG A 411 9.42 25.52 -4.60
CA ARG A 411 8.38 24.56 -4.22
C ARG A 411 7.98 23.74 -5.43
N VAL A 412 7.91 22.44 -5.21
CA VAL A 412 7.33 21.43 -6.10
C VAL A 412 6.66 20.37 -5.22
N ASP A 413 5.75 19.60 -5.79
CA ASP A 413 5.03 18.56 -5.05
C ASP A 413 5.99 17.47 -4.55
N LEU A 414 6.94 17.06 -5.40
CA LEU A 414 8.01 16.16 -4.97
C LEU A 414 9.35 16.61 -5.52
N LEU A 415 10.35 16.61 -4.65
CA LEU A 415 11.75 16.71 -5.04
C LEU A 415 12.48 15.43 -4.64
N VAL A 416 12.92 14.68 -5.64
CA VAL A 416 13.61 13.39 -5.45
C VAL A 416 15.09 13.59 -5.68
N SER A 417 15.91 13.37 -4.65
CA SER A 417 17.36 13.39 -4.76
C SER A 417 17.91 11.97 -4.85
N ARG A 418 18.67 11.69 -5.91
CA ARG A 418 19.35 10.41 -6.17
C ARG A 418 20.82 10.65 -6.50
N THR A 419 21.61 9.58 -6.55
CA THR A 419 23.00 9.63 -7.04
C THR A 419 23.10 10.13 -8.49
N ALA A 420 22.05 9.95 -9.29
CA ALA A 420 22.01 10.40 -10.68
C ALA A 420 21.67 11.90 -10.84
N GLY A 421 21.19 12.57 -9.79
CA GLY A 421 20.74 13.96 -9.85
C GLY A 421 19.46 14.19 -9.04
N THR A 422 18.85 15.35 -9.27
CA THR A 422 17.60 15.75 -8.61
C THR A 422 16.47 15.82 -9.63
N GLU A 423 15.33 15.22 -9.31
CA GLU A 423 14.08 15.32 -10.09
C GLU A 423 13.10 16.22 -9.34
N ALA A 424 12.54 17.20 -10.03
CA ALA A 424 11.51 18.10 -9.54
C ALA A 424 10.20 17.74 -10.25
N ILE A 425 9.28 17.15 -9.50
CA ILE A 425 8.05 16.55 -10.02
C ILE A 425 6.87 17.40 -9.56
N GLN A 426 6.07 17.84 -10.53
CA GLN A 426 4.78 18.47 -10.28
C GLN A 426 3.70 17.48 -10.66
N VAL A 427 2.89 17.09 -9.67
CA VAL A 427 1.84 16.10 -9.78
C VAL A 427 0.49 16.81 -9.94
N LYS A 428 -0.34 16.32 -10.85
CA LYS A 428 -1.73 16.75 -10.95
C LYS A 428 -2.62 15.55 -11.15
N THR A 429 -3.78 15.56 -10.52
CA THR A 429 -4.83 14.58 -10.78
C THR A 429 -5.78 15.14 -11.84
N VAL A 430 -6.28 14.27 -12.71
CA VAL A 430 -7.25 14.58 -13.77
C VAL A 430 -8.45 13.68 -13.51
N SER A 431 -9.56 14.29 -13.13
CA SER A 431 -10.83 13.65 -12.78
C SER A 431 -11.97 14.01 -13.74
N ASP A 432 -11.69 14.73 -14.82
CA ASP A 432 -12.64 15.12 -15.87
C ASP A 432 -11.91 15.40 -17.21
N ASP A 433 -12.49 16.23 -18.08
CA ASP A 433 -11.90 16.64 -19.35
C ASP A 433 -10.75 17.66 -19.25
N GLN A 434 -10.23 17.94 -18.04
CA GLN A 434 -9.22 18.96 -17.77
C GLN A 434 -7.76 18.49 -17.95
N LEU A 435 -7.50 17.42 -18.72
CA LEU A 435 -6.13 16.94 -19.02
C LEU A 435 -5.19 18.09 -19.40
N ILE A 436 -5.63 18.95 -20.31
CA ILE A 436 -4.83 20.05 -20.84
C ILE A 436 -4.67 21.17 -19.81
N GLY A 437 -5.73 21.48 -19.06
CA GLY A 437 -5.69 22.50 -18.01
C GLY A 437 -4.69 22.15 -16.92
N ASN A 438 -4.71 20.89 -16.47
CA ASN A 438 -3.78 20.38 -15.46
C ASN A 438 -2.34 20.27 -15.98
N LEU A 439 -2.13 19.83 -17.22
CA LEU A 439 -0.81 19.86 -17.84
C LEU A 439 -0.22 21.29 -17.86
N VAL A 440 -1.01 22.25 -18.34
CA VAL A 440 -0.60 23.65 -18.41
C VAL A 440 -0.28 24.21 -17.02
N ARG A 441 -1.11 23.91 -16.01
CA ARG A 441 -0.87 24.31 -14.63
C ARG A 441 0.44 23.72 -14.10
N ALA A 442 0.66 22.42 -14.30
CA ALA A 442 1.89 21.75 -13.89
C ALA A 442 3.13 22.39 -14.53
N LEU A 443 3.08 22.67 -15.85
CA LEU A 443 4.16 23.34 -16.57
C LEU A 443 4.40 24.77 -16.07
N ARG A 444 3.36 25.52 -15.71
CA ARG A 444 3.52 26.87 -15.14
C ARG A 444 4.16 26.82 -13.76
N GLN A 445 3.71 25.90 -12.91
CA GLN A 445 4.27 25.69 -11.56
C GLN A 445 5.72 25.22 -11.60
N LEU A 446 6.11 24.30 -12.49
CA LEU A 446 7.51 23.91 -12.63
C LEU A 446 8.45 25.07 -13.01
N ASN A 447 7.91 26.15 -13.59
CA ASN A 447 8.71 27.24 -14.17
C ASN A 447 8.49 28.60 -13.50
N GLY A 448 7.81 28.69 -12.35
CA GLY A 448 7.61 29.99 -11.68
C GLY A 448 6.63 30.92 -12.39
N ARG A 449 5.75 30.37 -13.24
CA ARG A 449 4.77 31.14 -14.03
C ARG A 449 3.35 31.07 -13.46
N ASP A 450 3.11 30.24 -12.44
CA ASP A 450 1.85 30.19 -11.71
C ASP A 450 1.88 31.19 -10.55
N GLN A 451 1.08 32.25 -10.64
CA GLN A 451 1.01 33.30 -9.61
C GLN A 451 0.16 32.89 -8.40
N ALA A 452 -0.66 31.84 -8.52
CA ALA A 452 -1.51 31.37 -7.43
C ALA A 452 -0.72 30.63 -6.34
N VAL A 453 0.46 30.09 -6.69
CA VAL A 453 1.31 29.32 -5.77
C VAL A 453 2.67 30.00 -5.63
N PRO A 454 2.92 30.74 -4.54
CA PRO A 454 4.20 31.36 -4.29
C PRO A 454 5.34 30.34 -4.31
N ALA A 455 6.47 30.72 -4.89
CA ALA A 455 7.67 29.90 -5.02
C ALA A 455 7.48 28.57 -5.80
N ALA A 456 6.34 28.32 -6.43
CA ALA A 456 6.17 27.16 -7.31
C ALA A 456 7.13 27.27 -8.49
N GLN A 457 8.25 26.55 -8.41
CA GLN A 457 9.33 26.54 -9.39
C GLN A 457 10.27 25.39 -9.07
N ALA A 458 10.72 24.66 -10.09
CA ALA A 458 11.75 23.65 -9.92
C ALA A 458 13.11 24.28 -9.54
N PRO A 459 13.86 23.72 -8.57
CA PRO A 459 15.21 24.19 -8.26
C PRO A 459 16.15 24.07 -9.48
N PRO A 460 17.08 25.03 -9.70
CA PRO A 460 18.04 25.01 -10.79
C PRO A 460 18.84 23.70 -10.83
N GLY A 461 19.05 23.17 -12.02
CA GLY A 461 19.77 21.92 -12.23
C GLY A 461 18.96 20.65 -11.97
N SER A 462 17.71 20.76 -11.52
CA SER A 462 16.81 19.60 -11.40
C SER A 462 16.19 19.24 -12.75
N LYS A 463 16.00 17.94 -13.00
CA LYS A 463 15.17 17.45 -14.10
C LYS A 463 13.71 17.75 -13.78
N ARG A 464 13.02 18.49 -14.65
CA ARG A 464 11.63 18.94 -14.48
C ARG A 464 10.67 17.91 -15.08
N ILE A 465 9.74 17.41 -14.26
CA ILE A 465 8.80 16.35 -14.65
C ILE A 465 7.38 16.83 -14.35
N ALA A 466 6.55 16.93 -15.38
CA ALA A 466 5.11 17.08 -15.21
C ALA A 466 4.48 15.68 -15.17
N GLN A 467 3.79 15.33 -14.09
CA GLN A 467 3.14 14.03 -13.93
C GLN A 467 1.64 14.22 -13.73
N LEU A 468 0.84 13.57 -14.58
CA LEU A 468 -0.61 13.59 -14.51
C LEU A 468 -1.12 12.19 -14.12
N HIS A 469 -1.97 12.10 -13.12
CA HIS A 469 -2.70 10.88 -12.78
C HIS A 469 -4.13 11.00 -13.30
N LEU A 470 -4.53 10.10 -14.18
CA LEU A 470 -5.87 10.07 -14.75
C LEU A 470 -6.73 9.15 -13.91
N GLU A 471 -7.70 9.71 -13.20
CA GLU A 471 -8.68 8.96 -12.40
C GLU A 471 -9.78 8.40 -13.31
N PRO A 472 -10.59 7.43 -12.84
CA PRO A 472 -11.71 6.88 -13.63
C PRO A 472 -12.64 7.97 -14.19
N ALA A 473 -12.83 9.06 -13.43
CA ALA A 473 -13.66 10.18 -13.83
C ALA A 473 -13.11 11.00 -15.02
N ALA A 474 -11.82 10.83 -15.39
CA ALA A 474 -11.26 11.34 -16.65
C ALA A 474 -11.85 10.67 -17.91
N GLY A 475 -12.77 9.72 -17.74
CA GLY A 475 -13.53 9.09 -18.81
C GLY A 475 -12.63 8.26 -19.72
N PRO A 476 -12.78 8.37 -21.07
CA PRO A 476 -12.02 7.54 -22.00
C PRO A 476 -10.49 7.68 -21.89
N LEU A 477 -9.99 8.76 -21.29
CA LEU A 477 -8.55 8.96 -21.10
C LEU A 477 -7.96 8.04 -20.02
N HIS A 478 -8.77 7.61 -19.04
CA HIS A 478 -8.34 6.69 -17.98
C HIS A 478 -7.88 5.34 -18.55
N ALA A 479 -8.53 4.86 -19.62
CA ALA A 479 -8.19 3.62 -20.32
C ALA A 479 -7.50 3.87 -21.68
N ALA A 480 -7.06 5.11 -21.96
CA ALA A 480 -6.42 5.41 -23.23
C ALA A 480 -5.01 4.82 -23.30
N ASP A 481 -4.71 4.17 -24.41
CA ASP A 481 -3.33 3.80 -24.76
C ASP A 481 -2.50 5.04 -25.11
N ARG A 482 -1.20 4.83 -25.34
CA ARG A 482 -0.28 5.91 -25.71
C ARG A 482 -0.77 6.70 -26.92
N ALA A 483 -1.30 6.04 -27.94
CA ALA A 483 -1.79 6.68 -29.16
C ALA A 483 -3.05 7.53 -28.91
N GLY A 484 -3.94 7.09 -28.01
CA GLY A 484 -5.09 7.85 -27.51
C GLY A 484 -4.65 9.11 -26.78
N LEU A 485 -3.67 9.00 -25.88
CA LEU A 485 -3.11 10.15 -25.16
C LEU A 485 -2.42 11.12 -26.12
N GLU A 486 -1.66 10.63 -27.10
CA GLU A 486 -1.02 11.46 -28.13
C GLU A 486 -2.04 12.22 -28.98
N ARG A 487 -3.17 11.59 -29.34
CA ARG A 487 -4.29 12.28 -30.02
C ARG A 487 -4.91 13.36 -29.13
N ALA A 488 -5.07 13.11 -27.84
CA ALA A 488 -5.59 14.11 -26.90
C ALA A 488 -4.65 15.32 -26.77
N LEU A 489 -3.34 15.08 -26.69
CA LEU A 489 -2.32 16.13 -26.57
C LEU A 489 -2.12 16.93 -27.88
N SER A 490 -2.25 16.28 -29.04
CA SER A 490 -2.02 16.90 -30.37
C SER A 490 -3.26 17.45 -31.05
N GLY A 491 -4.45 17.28 -30.45
CA GLY A 491 -5.74 17.72 -30.99
C GLY A 491 -5.99 19.24 -30.91
N ALA A 492 -7.26 19.63 -30.70
CA ALA A 492 -7.69 21.03 -30.74
C ALA A 492 -6.96 21.93 -29.71
N ALA A 493 -6.51 21.36 -28.60
CA ALA A 493 -5.83 22.10 -27.53
C ALA A 493 -4.30 22.20 -27.70
N ARG A 494 -3.75 21.65 -28.79
CA ARG A 494 -2.32 21.69 -29.10
C ARG A 494 -1.69 23.08 -29.00
N PRO A 495 -2.30 24.18 -29.50
CA PRO A 495 -1.71 25.51 -29.38
C PRO A 495 -1.48 25.95 -27.93
N THR A 496 -2.41 25.59 -27.03
CA THR A 496 -2.33 25.91 -25.60
C THR A 496 -1.20 25.14 -24.93
N VAL A 497 -1.12 23.82 -25.17
CA VAL A 497 -0.02 23.00 -24.64
C VAL A 497 1.32 23.49 -25.18
N LEU A 498 1.40 23.78 -26.48
CA LEU A 498 2.63 24.25 -27.12
C LEU A 498 3.13 25.57 -26.53
N ALA A 499 2.24 26.53 -26.24
CA ALA A 499 2.61 27.81 -25.66
C ALA A 499 3.23 27.68 -24.26
N ASP A 500 2.71 26.75 -23.44
CA ASP A 500 3.22 26.50 -22.10
C ASP A 500 4.35 25.46 -22.04
N TRP A 501 4.44 24.58 -23.04
CA TRP A 501 5.58 23.68 -23.22
C TRP A 501 6.81 24.41 -23.76
N CYS A 502 6.61 25.38 -24.66
CA CYS A 502 7.66 26.06 -25.41
C CYS A 502 7.66 27.56 -25.16
N ALA A 503 8.09 27.99 -23.98
CA ALA A 503 8.25 29.41 -23.69
C ALA A 503 9.68 29.88 -24.04
N ASN A 504 9.78 31.01 -24.75
CA ASN A 504 11.05 31.62 -25.16
C ASN A 504 11.99 30.66 -25.92
N GLY A 505 11.41 29.79 -26.75
CA GLY A 505 12.16 28.82 -27.56
C GLY A 505 12.80 27.68 -26.76
N ARG A 506 12.41 27.48 -25.49
CA ARG A 506 12.94 26.42 -24.62
C ARG A 506 11.80 25.57 -24.05
N ALA A 507 12.03 24.27 -23.96
CA ALA A 507 11.08 23.40 -23.28
C ALA A 507 11.00 23.72 -21.77
N GLN A 508 9.78 23.79 -21.29
CA GLN A 508 9.45 24.13 -19.91
C GLN A 508 9.50 22.90 -18.98
N ALA A 509 9.48 21.69 -19.51
CA ALA A 509 9.80 20.48 -18.76
C ALA A 509 10.73 19.58 -19.57
N ASP A 510 11.38 18.66 -18.88
CA ASP A 510 12.30 17.69 -19.47
C ASP A 510 11.58 16.36 -19.78
N GLU A 511 10.47 16.10 -19.08
CA GLU A 511 9.64 14.90 -19.22
C GLU A 511 8.17 15.18 -18.89
N LEU A 512 7.26 14.52 -19.62
CA LEU A 512 5.84 14.38 -19.29
C LEU A 512 5.56 12.91 -18.96
N ARG A 513 4.91 12.66 -17.82
CA ARG A 513 4.38 11.37 -17.41
C ARG A 513 2.86 11.44 -17.29
N ILE A 514 2.17 10.46 -17.84
CA ILE A 514 0.73 10.28 -17.63
C ILE A 514 0.53 8.87 -17.08
N VAL A 515 -0.05 8.76 -15.89
CA VAL A 515 -0.40 7.51 -15.22
C VAL A 515 -1.89 7.29 -15.38
N ASN A 516 -2.29 6.12 -15.86
CA ASN A 516 -3.69 5.74 -16.03
C ASN A 516 -3.87 4.22 -15.80
N GLN A 517 -5.05 3.67 -16.11
CA GLN A 517 -5.35 2.25 -15.91
C GLN A 517 -4.37 1.31 -16.63
N LEU A 518 -3.79 1.76 -17.75
CA LEU A 518 -2.85 0.96 -18.54
C LEU A 518 -1.38 1.16 -18.12
N GLY A 519 -1.13 1.85 -17.01
CA GLY A 519 0.18 2.10 -16.44
C GLY A 519 0.72 3.50 -16.72
N THR A 520 2.05 3.63 -16.79
CA THR A 520 2.74 4.92 -16.94
C THR A 520 3.24 5.15 -18.36
N HIS A 521 2.72 6.19 -19.01
CA HIS A 521 3.14 6.65 -20.34
C HIS A 521 4.12 7.83 -20.20
N GLN A 522 5.25 7.78 -20.91
CA GLN A 522 6.31 8.78 -20.78
C GLN A 522 6.73 9.37 -22.11
N TRP A 523 6.92 10.70 -22.13
CA TRP A 523 7.48 11.44 -23.25
C TRP A 523 8.64 12.31 -22.78
N THR A 524 9.79 12.09 -23.39
CA THR A 524 10.95 12.98 -23.24
C THR A 524 10.69 14.33 -23.90
N LYS A 525 11.52 15.34 -23.53
CA LYS A 525 11.56 16.65 -24.18
C LYS A 525 11.49 16.58 -25.71
N ALA A 526 12.29 15.72 -26.32
CA ALA A 526 12.37 15.57 -27.77
C ALA A 526 11.08 14.97 -28.36
N GLN A 527 10.57 13.90 -27.76
CA GLN A 527 9.35 13.24 -28.21
C GLN A 527 8.14 14.19 -28.15
N LEU A 528 7.97 14.93 -27.05
CA LEU A 528 6.84 15.84 -26.92
C LEU A 528 6.95 17.04 -27.85
N SER A 529 8.16 17.56 -28.08
CA SER A 529 8.37 18.65 -29.05
C SER A 529 8.03 18.22 -30.48
N THR A 530 8.34 16.97 -30.85
CA THR A 530 7.94 16.37 -32.13
C THR A 530 6.43 16.18 -32.21
N LEU A 531 5.81 15.62 -31.16
CA LEU A 531 4.35 15.42 -31.09
C LEU A 531 3.58 16.73 -31.29
N LEU A 532 4.05 17.81 -30.66
CA LEU A 532 3.42 19.13 -30.75
C LEU A 532 3.79 19.91 -32.03
N ALA A 533 4.67 19.35 -32.87
CA ALA A 533 5.24 19.95 -34.08
C ALA A 533 5.74 21.39 -33.86
N ALA A 534 6.55 21.59 -32.81
CA ALA A 534 7.17 22.88 -32.51
C ALA A 534 8.26 23.20 -33.55
N ALA A 535 8.11 24.31 -34.31
CA ALA A 535 9.09 24.78 -35.29
C ALA A 535 9.81 26.05 -34.80
N PRO A 536 11.16 26.18 -34.89
CA PRO A 536 12.19 25.14 -34.71
C PRO A 536 12.07 24.48 -33.32
N PRO A 537 12.73 23.33 -33.04
CA PRO A 537 12.52 22.60 -31.79
C PRO A 537 12.78 23.53 -30.61
N CYS A 538 11.94 23.41 -29.57
CA CYS A 538 12.15 24.05 -28.28
C CYS A 538 13.47 23.53 -27.71
N ALA A 539 14.59 24.14 -28.12
CA ALA A 539 15.94 23.62 -27.98
C ALA A 539 16.34 23.47 -26.51
#